data_AF-A0A9E4W3X8-F1
#
_entry.id   AF-A0A9E4W3X8-F1
#
_cell.length_a   1.000
_cell.length_b   1.000
_cell.length_c   1.000
_cell.angle_alpha   90.00
_cell.angle_beta   90.00
_cell.angle_gamma   90.00
#
_symmetry.space_group_name_H-M   'P 1'
#
loop_
_entity.id
_entity.type
_entity.pdbx_description
1 polymer ?
#
loop_
_entity_poly.entity_id
_entity_poly.type
_entity_poly.pdbx_seq_one_letter_code
_entity_poly.pdbx_strand_id
1 'polypeptide(L)'
;MRAGTARPGLFLGSAVLALALVLWATGSGISFAQSSVTITGDVVNGTQGAEPLAAELPVLLLVSDRDGNLAATGQTTTDAAGRFRFDQVDLLEGATYTVGVEYAGVLYRTTLAATDLGQDLHITVYETTEDVSVVSVTRQVMVLANVDKDGRQVTVTELVRLVNRSDRTLLPAPLGSGRMSFLRFSLPSESSELIVQSDLPPGEIISVGTGFALTSPVAPGAHAVEFSYLFPYNGDRVSFSQNLLQGAEIYQVLVPERLPTVQVTGLEPIPVVNIQGSVYRAWEGRDFLPGEGPEIELVHLPQPGLLARLKNSLTNGALWRKAIPAAAAAALALLLLFGAIKAPRGTAAQEGQAPRGPLPDVSSELVQAIARLDEQYRRGELAEDQYRRTRQGLKSQVLAPYQAIQPEAKGSAAAGGPGGC
;
A
#
# COMPACT_ATOMS: atom_id res chain seq x y z
N MET A 1 74.89 65.55 -12.87
CA MET A 1 74.49 66.40 -14.02
C MET A 1 74.66 65.57 -15.29
N ARG A 2 73.56 65.23 -15.97
CA ARG A 2 73.54 64.36 -17.15
C ARG A 2 73.13 65.17 -18.38
N ALA A 3 73.96 65.08 -19.40
CA ALA A 3 73.70 65.14 -20.85
C ALA A 3 74.88 64.33 -21.43
N GLY A 4 74.81 63.43 -22.40
CA GLY A 4 74.07 63.35 -23.65
C GLY A 4 75.04 62.64 -24.62
N THR A 5 74.71 61.43 -25.08
CA THR A 5 74.42 61.08 -26.49
C THR A 5 75.62 60.76 -27.40
N ALA A 6 75.66 59.54 -27.95
CA ALA A 6 75.69 59.27 -29.41
C ALA A 6 75.61 57.75 -29.72
N ARG A 7 74.82 57.40 -30.75
CA ARG A 7 74.60 56.10 -31.46
C ARG A 7 75.56 56.03 -32.70
N PRO A 8 75.65 54.96 -33.57
CA PRO A 8 74.62 53.97 -33.99
C PRO A 8 75.06 52.53 -34.42
N GLY A 9 74.09 51.70 -34.84
CA GLY A 9 74.23 50.55 -35.78
C GLY A 9 73.98 49.13 -35.20
N LEU A 10 72.76 48.56 -35.28
CA LEU A 10 72.27 47.55 -36.26
C LEU A 10 73.02 46.19 -36.20
N PHE A 11 72.41 45.00 -35.95
CA PHE A 11 71.43 44.29 -36.78
C PHE A 11 71.02 42.93 -36.14
N LEU A 12 69.89 42.37 -36.61
CA LEU A 12 69.44 40.96 -36.60
C LEU A 12 68.89 40.34 -35.29
N GLY A 13 67.57 40.07 -35.29
CA GLY A 13 66.92 39.16 -34.32
C GLY A 13 65.44 39.42 -34.07
N SER A 14 64.66 39.87 -35.06
CA SER A 14 63.23 40.19 -34.88
C SER A 14 62.41 39.63 -36.04
N ALA A 15 62.12 38.33 -36.03
CA ALA A 15 61.23 37.75 -37.05
C ALA A 15 60.43 36.49 -36.64
N VAL A 16 60.55 35.95 -35.42
CA VAL A 16 59.77 34.74 -35.03
C VAL A 16 59.01 34.87 -33.71
N LEU A 17 59.25 35.92 -32.91
CA LEU A 17 58.57 36.10 -31.61
C LEU A 17 57.39 37.09 -31.63
N ALA A 18 56.88 37.45 -32.81
CA ALA A 18 55.79 38.43 -32.96
C ALA A 18 54.48 37.83 -33.49
N LEU A 19 54.38 36.50 -33.67
CA LEU A 19 53.15 35.84 -34.11
C LEU A 19 52.48 34.96 -33.03
N ALA A 20 53.05 34.90 -31.82
CA ALA A 20 52.46 34.14 -30.71
C ALA A 20 51.84 35.02 -29.61
N LEU A 21 51.87 36.35 -29.76
CA LEU A 21 51.43 37.31 -28.72
C LEU A 21 50.25 38.21 -29.14
N VAL A 22 49.52 37.85 -30.18
CA VAL A 22 48.27 38.55 -30.59
C VAL A 22 47.03 37.64 -30.50
N LEU A 23 47.17 36.39 -30.08
CA LEU A 23 46.04 35.45 -29.91
C LEU A 23 45.57 35.27 -28.46
N TRP A 24 45.80 36.24 -27.59
CA TRP A 24 45.38 36.22 -26.17
C TRP A 24 44.48 37.42 -25.79
N ALA A 25 43.71 37.96 -26.75
CA ALA A 25 42.83 39.10 -26.48
C ALA A 25 41.47 39.10 -27.19
N THR A 26 41.01 37.94 -27.68
CA THR A 26 39.60 37.73 -28.05
C THR A 26 39.09 36.42 -27.47
N GLY A 27 39.39 36.20 -26.18
CA GLY A 27 38.46 35.47 -25.35
C GLY A 27 37.22 36.34 -25.20
N SER A 28 36.36 36.37 -26.23
CA SER A 28 34.97 36.68 -26.04
C SER A 28 34.49 35.64 -25.04
N GLY A 29 34.50 36.00 -23.76
CA GLY A 29 33.73 35.27 -22.77
C GLY A 29 32.35 35.17 -23.38
N ILE A 30 31.94 33.94 -23.70
CA ILE A 30 30.54 33.68 -23.96
C ILE A 30 29.89 33.97 -22.61
N SER A 31 29.51 35.23 -22.39
CA SER A 31 28.42 35.53 -21.48
C SER A 31 27.24 34.81 -22.10
N PHE A 32 26.99 33.59 -21.61
CA PHE A 32 25.62 33.12 -21.59
C PHE A 32 24.88 34.22 -20.83
N ALA A 33 24.16 35.07 -21.56
CA ALA A 33 23.15 35.90 -20.93
C ALA A 33 22.18 34.89 -20.32
N GLN A 34 22.37 34.58 -19.04
CA GLN A 34 21.38 33.89 -18.25
C GLN A 34 20.14 34.77 -18.38
N SER A 35 19.12 34.23 -19.05
CA SER A 35 17.85 34.92 -19.19
C SER A 35 17.33 35.14 -17.79
N SER A 36 17.44 36.35 -17.26
CA SER A 36 16.92 36.68 -15.94
C SER A 36 15.58 37.38 -16.11
N VAL A 37 14.62 37.07 -15.25
CA VAL A 37 13.29 37.68 -15.25
C VAL A 37 13.07 38.41 -13.92
N THR A 38 12.28 39.47 -13.96
CA THR A 38 11.77 40.12 -12.75
C THR A 38 10.42 39.53 -12.42
N ILE A 39 10.22 39.10 -11.18
CA ILE A 39 8.92 38.64 -10.68
C ILE A 39 8.33 39.78 -9.86
N THR A 40 7.16 40.28 -10.26
CA THR A 40 6.40 41.31 -9.56
C THR A 40 5.05 40.77 -9.12
N GLY A 41 4.54 41.30 -8.02
CA GLY A 41 3.21 40.97 -7.56
C GLY A 41 2.75 41.83 -6.39
N ASP A 42 1.54 41.56 -5.95
CA ASP A 42 0.91 42.21 -4.81
C ASP A 42 0.25 41.21 -3.87
N VAL A 43 0.26 41.56 -2.60
CA VAL A 43 -0.42 40.85 -1.53
C VAL A 43 -1.62 41.68 -1.11
N VAL A 44 -2.80 41.08 -1.06
CA VAL A 44 -4.01 41.74 -0.57
C VAL A 44 -4.71 40.90 0.49
N ASN A 45 -5.33 41.57 1.44
CA ASN A 45 -6.21 40.91 2.41
C ASN A 45 -7.60 40.74 1.78
N GLY A 46 -8.02 39.50 1.57
CA GLY A 46 -9.33 39.14 1.02
C GLY A 46 -10.47 39.10 2.04
N THR A 47 -10.18 39.30 3.33
CA THR A 47 -11.20 39.33 4.40
C THR A 47 -11.95 40.65 4.38
N GLN A 48 -13.29 40.60 4.47
CA GLN A 48 -14.14 41.78 4.43
C GLN A 48 -13.93 42.65 5.68
N GLY A 49 -13.66 43.94 5.45
CA GLY A 49 -13.46 44.90 6.54
C GLY A 49 -12.16 44.70 7.31
N ALA A 50 -11.21 43.93 6.77
CA ALA A 50 -9.89 43.81 7.35
C ALA A 50 -9.12 45.14 7.26
N GLU A 51 -8.25 45.35 8.24
CA GLU A 51 -7.31 46.47 8.22
C GLU A 51 -6.34 46.32 7.03
N PRO A 52 -5.81 47.44 6.51
CA PRO A 52 -4.75 47.40 5.52
C PRO A 52 -3.59 46.52 5.98
N LEU A 53 -3.02 45.73 5.07
CA LEU A 53 -1.84 44.92 5.38
C LEU A 53 -0.71 45.80 5.90
N ALA A 54 0.00 45.30 6.91
CA ALA A 54 1.23 45.93 7.35
C ALA A 54 2.23 45.96 6.19
N ALA A 55 3.03 47.02 6.12
CA ALA A 55 4.21 47.02 5.26
C ALA A 55 5.19 45.94 5.73
N GLU A 56 6.12 45.57 4.85
CA GLU A 56 7.24 44.66 5.15
C GLU A 56 6.84 43.20 5.41
N LEU A 57 5.75 42.70 4.84
CA LEU A 57 5.43 41.27 4.92
C LEU A 57 6.53 40.46 4.22
N PRO A 58 7.08 39.40 4.86
CA PRO A 58 8.12 38.58 4.26
C PRO A 58 7.53 37.76 3.11
N VAL A 59 8.18 37.86 1.94
CA VAL A 59 7.85 37.10 0.74
C VAL A 59 9.03 36.22 0.38
N LEU A 60 8.77 34.92 0.20
CA LEU A 60 9.75 33.90 -0.13
C LEU A 60 9.57 33.45 -1.56
N LEU A 61 10.67 33.27 -2.28
CA LEU A 61 10.73 32.61 -3.59
C LEU A 61 11.51 31.31 -3.45
N LEU A 62 10.94 30.23 -3.95
CA LEU A 62 11.62 28.94 -4.12
C LEU A 62 11.58 28.58 -5.61
N VAL A 63 12.73 28.26 -6.17
CA VAL A 63 12.86 27.79 -7.56
C VAL A 63 13.25 26.33 -7.52
N SER A 64 12.39 25.47 -8.05
CA SER A 64 12.66 24.04 -8.19
C SER A 64 12.95 23.72 -9.65
N ASP A 65 14.03 22.98 -9.92
CA ASP A 65 14.36 22.56 -11.29
C ASP A 65 13.35 21.54 -11.86
N ARG A 66 13.62 21.06 -13.08
CA ARG A 66 12.77 20.08 -13.78
C ARG A 66 12.61 18.75 -13.02
N ASP A 67 13.58 18.41 -12.18
CA ASP A 67 13.62 17.17 -11.40
C ASP A 67 13.01 17.39 -10.01
N GLY A 68 12.56 18.61 -9.70
CA GLY A 68 11.96 19.00 -8.42
C GLY A 68 12.97 19.35 -7.34
N ASN A 69 14.26 19.41 -7.64
CA ASN A 69 15.28 19.79 -6.66
C ASN A 69 15.30 21.31 -6.50
N LEU A 70 15.53 21.77 -5.28
CA LEU A 70 15.68 23.19 -4.99
C LEU A 70 16.93 23.75 -5.70
N ALA A 71 16.72 24.61 -6.68
CA ALA A 71 17.76 25.23 -7.49
C ALA A 71 18.18 26.60 -6.95
N ALA A 72 17.22 27.39 -6.47
CA ALA A 72 17.48 28.71 -5.90
C ALA A 72 16.40 29.12 -4.89
N THR A 73 16.73 30.08 -4.04
CA THR A 73 15.80 30.76 -3.14
C THR A 73 15.97 32.26 -3.22
N GLY A 74 14.91 32.99 -2.92
CA GLY A 74 14.91 34.44 -2.80
C GLY A 74 14.06 34.88 -1.63
N GLN A 75 14.36 36.05 -1.09
CA GLN A 75 13.54 36.70 -0.07
C GLN A 75 13.42 38.19 -0.38
N THR A 76 12.23 38.74 -0.16
CA THR A 76 11.96 40.17 -0.26
C THR A 76 10.85 40.52 0.73
N THR A 77 10.46 41.78 0.79
CA THR A 77 9.32 42.22 1.59
C THR A 77 8.34 43.04 0.76
N THR A 78 7.10 43.13 1.22
CA THR A 78 6.10 44.01 0.58
C THR A 78 6.33 45.49 0.93
N ASP A 79 5.98 46.38 0.01
CA ASP A 79 5.87 47.81 0.30
C ASP A 79 4.56 48.15 1.06
N ALA A 80 4.34 49.44 1.34
CA ALA A 80 3.14 49.92 2.03
C ALA A 80 1.83 49.73 1.23
N ALA A 81 1.92 49.40 -0.07
CA ALA A 81 0.79 49.06 -0.91
C ALA A 81 0.65 47.53 -1.12
N GLY A 82 1.43 46.72 -0.38
CA GLY A 82 1.42 45.25 -0.50
C GLY A 82 2.20 44.71 -1.69
N ARG A 83 2.91 45.54 -2.47
CA ARG A 83 3.64 45.10 -3.66
C ARG A 83 5.01 44.56 -3.31
N PHE A 84 5.43 43.49 -4.00
CA PHE A 84 6.75 42.90 -3.87
C PHE A 84 7.42 42.73 -5.24
N ARG A 85 8.74 42.59 -5.22
CA ARG A 85 9.56 42.42 -6.41
C ARG A 85 10.77 41.54 -6.11
N PHE A 86 11.02 40.58 -7.00
CA PHE A 86 12.28 39.84 -7.08
C PHE A 86 13.01 40.23 -8.35
N ASP A 87 14.24 40.71 -8.19
CA ASP A 87 15.11 41.14 -9.27
C ASP A 87 16.05 40.04 -9.74
N GLN A 88 16.31 40.01 -11.05
CA GLN A 88 17.30 39.14 -11.68
C GLN A 88 17.13 37.65 -11.31
N VAL A 89 15.89 37.15 -11.31
CA VAL A 89 15.61 35.73 -11.06
C VAL A 89 16.02 34.93 -12.28
N ASP A 90 16.88 33.93 -12.09
CA ASP A 90 17.31 33.05 -13.17
C ASP A 90 16.13 32.28 -13.78
N LEU A 91 15.97 32.37 -15.11
CA LEU A 91 15.00 31.58 -15.86
C LEU A 91 15.60 30.22 -16.21
N LEU A 92 15.07 29.17 -15.58
CA LEU A 92 15.50 27.79 -15.74
C LEU A 92 14.43 27.02 -16.53
N GLU A 93 14.85 26.37 -17.61
CA GLU A 93 13.94 25.60 -18.46
C GLU A 93 13.35 24.40 -17.70
N GLY A 94 12.02 24.33 -17.67
CA GLY A 94 11.28 23.28 -16.97
C GLY A 94 11.18 23.47 -15.46
N ALA A 95 11.69 24.58 -14.92
CA ALA A 95 11.59 24.88 -13.50
C ALA A 95 10.21 25.40 -13.09
N THR A 96 9.91 25.25 -11.79
CA THR A 96 8.75 25.84 -11.13
C THR A 96 9.18 26.88 -10.12
N TYR A 97 8.41 27.95 -10.02
CA TYR A 97 8.67 29.11 -9.19
C TYR A 97 7.54 29.24 -8.19
N THR A 98 7.83 28.99 -6.92
CA THR A 98 6.86 29.10 -5.84
C THR A 98 7.11 30.37 -5.05
N VAL A 99 6.12 31.27 -5.04
CA VAL A 99 6.13 32.47 -4.22
C VAL A 99 5.22 32.23 -3.01
N GLY A 100 5.72 32.51 -1.81
CA GLY A 100 5.00 32.29 -0.56
C GLY A 100 5.03 33.51 0.35
N VAL A 101 3.93 33.77 1.04
CA VAL A 101 3.77 34.83 2.03
C VAL A 101 3.19 34.22 3.30
N GLU A 102 3.85 34.47 4.44
CA GLU A 102 3.31 34.09 5.74
C GLU A 102 2.47 35.23 6.30
N TYR A 103 1.20 34.95 6.58
CA TYR A 103 0.26 35.92 7.15
C TYR A 103 -0.61 35.24 8.20
N ALA A 104 -0.72 35.85 9.38
CA ALA A 104 -1.53 35.35 10.50
C ALA A 104 -1.26 33.86 10.86
N GLY A 105 -0.01 33.40 10.71
CA GLY A 105 0.40 32.02 10.99
C GLY A 105 0.06 31.02 9.89
N VAL A 106 -0.35 31.48 8.70
CA VAL A 106 -0.65 30.65 7.54
C VAL A 106 0.28 31.03 6.39
N LEU A 107 0.88 30.02 5.73
CA LEU A 107 1.67 30.20 4.53
C LEU A 107 0.78 30.12 3.28
N TYR A 108 0.54 31.27 2.66
CA TYR A 108 -0.14 31.38 1.37
C TYR A 108 0.89 31.28 0.25
N ARG A 109 0.67 30.40 -0.72
CA ARG A 109 1.64 30.15 -1.79
C ARG A 109 0.96 30.02 -3.14
N THR A 110 1.72 30.36 -4.17
CA THR A 110 1.37 30.18 -5.57
C THR A 110 2.57 29.62 -6.31
N THR A 111 2.33 28.77 -7.30
CA THR A 111 3.38 28.10 -8.06
C THR A 111 3.15 28.36 -9.54
N LEU A 112 4.20 28.80 -10.22
CA LEU A 112 4.20 29.20 -11.61
C LEU A 112 5.18 28.34 -12.40
N ALA A 113 4.83 28.00 -13.64
CA ALA A 113 5.81 27.47 -14.57
C ALA A 113 6.71 28.61 -15.09
N ALA A 114 7.92 28.28 -15.54
CA ALA A 114 8.82 29.25 -16.17
C ALA A 114 8.17 30.05 -17.31
N THR A 115 7.21 29.46 -18.04
CA THR A 115 6.46 30.09 -19.13
C THR A 115 5.48 31.17 -18.68
N ASP A 116 5.06 31.13 -17.42
CA ASP A 116 4.04 32.04 -16.87
C ASP A 116 4.68 33.24 -16.16
N LEU A 117 6.01 33.28 -16.07
CA LEU A 117 6.76 34.37 -15.47
C LEU A 117 6.65 35.65 -16.33
N GLY A 118 6.39 36.77 -15.67
CA GLY A 118 6.18 38.09 -16.31
C GLY A 118 4.73 38.58 -16.27
N GLN A 119 3.80 37.77 -15.76
CA GLN A 119 2.48 38.24 -15.32
C GLN A 119 2.57 38.80 -13.91
N ASP A 120 1.78 39.83 -13.61
CA ASP A 120 1.66 40.35 -12.24
C ASP A 120 0.99 39.30 -11.36
N LEU A 121 1.70 38.88 -10.32
CA LEU A 121 1.24 37.86 -9.41
C LEU A 121 0.37 38.45 -8.30
N HIS A 122 -0.78 37.86 -8.05
CA HIS A 122 -1.66 38.27 -6.97
C HIS A 122 -1.74 37.18 -5.89
N ILE A 123 -1.38 37.52 -4.66
CA ILE A 123 -1.50 36.62 -3.50
C ILE A 123 -2.56 37.19 -2.56
N THR A 124 -3.68 36.48 -2.44
CA THR A 124 -4.71 36.84 -1.47
C THR A 124 -4.44 36.12 -0.14
N VAL A 125 -4.28 36.90 0.92
CA VAL A 125 -4.19 36.42 2.30
C VAL A 125 -5.49 36.70 3.03
N TYR A 126 -5.75 36.00 4.12
CA TYR A 126 -6.99 36.15 4.89
C TYR A 126 -6.69 36.14 6.38
N GLU A 127 -7.53 36.85 7.13
CA GLU A 127 -7.63 36.66 8.57
C GLU A 127 -8.02 35.20 8.90
N THR A 128 -7.69 34.75 10.11
CA THR A 128 -7.95 33.37 10.52
C THR A 128 -9.21 33.26 11.38
N THR A 129 -9.77 32.05 11.42
CA THR A 129 -10.83 31.61 12.33
C THR A 129 -10.56 30.19 12.79
N GLU A 130 -10.92 29.86 14.01
CA GLU A 130 -10.89 28.48 14.53
C GLU A 130 -12.26 27.78 14.38
N ASP A 131 -13.26 28.46 13.82
CA ASP A 131 -14.60 27.91 13.65
C ASP A 131 -14.66 26.97 12.45
N VAL A 132 -14.65 25.66 12.70
CA VAL A 132 -14.73 24.63 11.64
C VAL A 132 -16.04 24.66 10.85
N SER A 133 -17.11 25.28 11.37
CA SER A 133 -18.40 25.34 10.70
C SER A 133 -18.40 26.18 9.42
N VAL A 134 -17.36 26.98 9.20
CA VAL A 134 -17.16 27.72 7.94
C VAL A 134 -16.85 26.79 6.76
N VAL A 135 -16.41 25.56 7.04
CA VAL A 135 -16.10 24.53 6.05
C VAL A 135 -17.22 23.51 5.99
N SER A 136 -17.61 23.18 4.76
CA SER A 136 -18.67 22.21 4.48
C SER A 136 -18.30 21.33 3.30
N VAL A 137 -18.79 20.09 3.28
CA VAL A 137 -18.55 19.15 2.18
C VAL A 137 -19.65 19.30 1.13
N THR A 138 -19.26 19.57 -0.10
CA THR A 138 -20.18 19.61 -1.25
C THR A 138 -20.38 18.23 -1.86
N ARG A 139 -19.34 17.40 -1.86
CA ARG A 139 -19.42 16.04 -2.39
C ARG A 139 -18.38 15.14 -1.75
N GLN A 140 -18.80 13.95 -1.32
CA GLN A 140 -17.90 12.88 -0.91
C GLN A 140 -18.24 11.61 -1.70
N VAL A 141 -17.26 11.04 -2.38
CA VAL A 141 -17.42 9.87 -3.23
C VAL A 141 -16.51 8.75 -2.75
N MET A 142 -17.10 7.64 -2.32
CA MET A 142 -16.41 6.42 -1.93
C MET A 142 -16.37 5.44 -3.11
N VAL A 143 -15.17 5.13 -3.60
CA VAL A 143 -14.96 4.22 -4.73
C VAL A 143 -14.37 2.91 -4.22
N LEU A 144 -15.07 1.80 -4.47
CA LEU A 144 -14.53 0.46 -4.20
C LEU A 144 -13.48 0.13 -5.26
N ALA A 145 -12.21 0.35 -4.91
CA ALA A 145 -11.08 0.14 -5.78
C ALA A 145 -10.73 -1.33 -5.94
N ASN A 146 -10.91 -2.18 -4.92
CA ASN A 146 -10.70 -3.63 -5.05
C ASN A 146 -11.37 -4.40 -3.91
N VAL A 147 -11.61 -5.70 -4.13
CA VAL A 147 -11.95 -6.63 -3.04
C VAL A 147 -11.04 -7.85 -3.11
N ASP A 148 -10.16 -7.98 -2.13
CA ASP A 148 -9.36 -9.19 -1.95
C ASP A 148 -10.17 -10.24 -1.18
N LYS A 149 -10.62 -11.26 -1.90
CA LYS A 149 -11.38 -12.37 -1.34
C LYS A 149 -10.57 -13.27 -0.40
N ASP A 150 -9.25 -13.35 -0.59
CA ASP A 150 -8.41 -14.28 0.16
C ASP A 150 -8.03 -13.67 1.51
N GLY A 151 -7.64 -12.38 1.52
CA GLY A 151 -7.43 -11.58 2.72
C GLY A 151 -8.71 -11.06 3.37
N ARG A 152 -9.85 -11.11 2.67
CA ARG A 152 -11.14 -10.50 3.06
C ARG A 152 -11.02 -9.01 3.38
N GLN A 153 -10.41 -8.27 2.45
CA GLN A 153 -10.22 -6.83 2.57
C GLN A 153 -10.87 -6.11 1.39
N VAL A 154 -11.43 -4.94 1.66
CA VAL A 154 -11.90 -4.01 0.64
C VAL A 154 -10.90 -2.85 0.58
N THR A 155 -10.40 -2.56 -0.62
CA THR A 155 -9.60 -1.35 -0.88
C THR A 155 -10.53 -0.26 -1.38
N VAL A 156 -10.43 0.91 -0.79
CA VAL A 156 -11.28 2.07 -1.10
C VAL A 156 -10.45 3.30 -1.35
N THR A 157 -10.93 4.12 -2.28
CA THR A 157 -10.48 5.50 -2.48
C THR A 157 -11.67 6.42 -2.26
N GLU A 158 -11.52 7.42 -1.41
CA GLU A 158 -12.51 8.47 -1.19
C GLU A 158 -12.02 9.81 -1.74
N LEU A 159 -12.91 10.52 -2.42
CA LEU A 159 -12.68 11.87 -2.90
C LEU A 159 -13.67 12.81 -2.22
N VAL A 160 -13.16 13.77 -1.49
CA VAL A 160 -13.94 14.78 -0.76
C VAL A 160 -13.70 16.15 -1.36
N ARG A 161 -14.77 16.78 -1.83
CA ARG A 161 -14.80 18.20 -2.22
C ARG A 161 -15.40 19.00 -1.09
N LEU A 162 -14.60 19.90 -0.54
CA LEU A 162 -15.00 20.80 0.54
C LEU A 162 -14.91 22.25 0.08
N VAL A 163 -15.65 23.11 0.76
CA VAL A 163 -15.65 24.55 0.51
C VAL A 163 -15.63 25.30 1.83
N ASN A 164 -14.69 26.22 1.97
CA ASN A 164 -14.75 27.25 2.98
C ASN A 164 -15.57 28.42 2.42
N ARG A 165 -16.76 28.65 2.99
CA ARG A 165 -17.72 29.65 2.53
C ARG A 165 -17.56 31.01 3.20
N SER A 166 -16.66 31.10 4.18
CA SER A 166 -16.34 32.37 4.84
C SER A 166 -15.29 33.16 4.05
N ASP A 167 -15.00 34.36 4.52
CA ASP A 167 -13.92 35.23 4.06
C ASP A 167 -12.65 35.09 4.92
N ARG A 168 -12.57 34.04 5.75
CA ARG A 168 -11.47 33.76 6.67
C ARG A 168 -10.89 32.37 6.46
N THR A 169 -9.59 32.24 6.64
CA THR A 169 -8.94 30.92 6.62
C THR A 169 -9.26 30.17 7.91
N LEU A 170 -9.79 28.96 7.80
CA LEU A 170 -9.85 28.04 8.96
C LEU A 170 -8.41 27.68 9.33
N LEU A 171 -7.99 28.07 10.53
CA LEU A 171 -6.75 27.66 11.14
C LEU A 171 -7.10 26.81 12.37
N PRO A 172 -6.96 25.47 12.31
CA PRO A 172 -7.26 24.63 13.46
C PRO A 172 -6.43 25.03 14.68
N ALA A 173 -7.07 25.02 15.84
CA ALA A 173 -6.44 25.35 17.11
C ALA A 173 -5.35 24.31 17.43
N PRO A 174 -4.26 24.69 18.13
CA PRO A 174 -3.25 23.75 18.55
C PRO A 174 -3.83 22.56 19.33
N LEU A 175 -3.22 21.39 19.16
CA LEU A 175 -3.60 20.18 19.90
C LEU A 175 -3.53 20.43 21.41
N GLY A 176 -4.52 19.92 22.14
CA GLY A 176 -4.61 20.10 23.60
C GLY A 176 -5.26 21.41 24.05
N SER A 177 -5.67 22.30 23.13
CA SER A 177 -6.47 23.49 23.44
C SER A 177 -7.87 23.21 24.00
N GLY A 178 -8.31 21.94 23.96
CA GLY A 178 -9.66 21.52 24.36
C GLY A 178 -10.76 21.90 23.35
N ARG A 179 -10.40 22.57 22.26
CA ARG A 179 -11.31 22.96 21.17
C ARG A 179 -11.17 21.97 20.01
N MET A 180 -12.30 21.51 19.48
CA MET A 180 -12.33 20.65 18.29
C MET A 180 -12.55 21.52 17.05
N SER A 181 -11.46 21.94 16.41
CA SER A 181 -11.48 22.80 15.20
C SER A 181 -10.84 22.15 13.97
N PHE A 182 -10.63 20.83 14.02
CA PHE A 182 -10.07 20.05 12.91
C PHE A 182 -11.15 19.54 11.97
N LEU A 183 -10.83 19.48 10.67
CA LEU A 183 -11.57 18.66 9.72
C LEU A 183 -11.42 17.19 10.10
N ARG A 184 -12.49 16.40 10.00
CA ARG A 184 -12.52 15.01 10.48
C ARG A 184 -13.26 14.13 9.51
N PHE A 185 -12.62 13.02 9.14
CA PHE A 185 -13.13 12.06 8.19
C PHE A 185 -13.27 10.71 8.88
N SER A 186 -14.47 10.14 8.83
CA SER A 186 -14.74 8.81 9.38
C SER A 186 -14.22 7.74 8.44
N LEU A 187 -13.69 6.66 9.00
CA LEU A 187 -13.39 5.42 8.27
C LEU A 187 -14.17 4.26 8.91
N PRO A 188 -14.44 3.19 8.13
CA PRO A 188 -14.88 1.91 8.66
C PRO A 188 -13.94 1.40 9.76
N SER A 189 -14.48 0.62 10.69
CA SER A 189 -13.68 -0.01 11.76
C SER A 189 -12.57 -0.88 11.20
N GLU A 190 -11.44 -0.93 11.92
CA GLU A 190 -10.27 -1.74 11.53
C GLU A 190 -9.65 -1.33 10.18
N SER A 191 -9.85 -0.07 9.77
CA SER A 191 -9.17 0.49 8.60
C SER A 191 -7.65 0.58 8.83
N SER A 192 -6.88 0.36 7.78
CA SER A 192 -5.42 0.47 7.78
C SER A 192 -4.89 0.94 6.42
N GLU A 193 -3.56 1.12 6.34
CA GLU A 193 -2.89 1.63 5.13
C GLU A 193 -3.47 2.95 4.61
N LEU A 194 -3.81 3.86 5.54
CA LEU A 194 -4.31 5.18 5.20
C LEU A 194 -3.25 6.00 4.46
N ILE A 195 -3.57 6.41 3.24
CA ILE A 195 -2.78 7.35 2.45
C ILE A 195 -3.70 8.54 2.17
N VAL A 196 -3.25 9.75 2.50
CA VAL A 196 -4.02 10.99 2.30
C VAL A 196 -3.24 11.90 1.36
N GLN A 197 -3.95 12.50 0.42
CA GLN A 197 -3.48 13.52 -0.50
C GLN A 197 -4.48 14.69 -0.48
N SER A 198 -3.99 15.92 -0.51
CA SER A 198 -4.85 17.11 -0.54
C SER A 198 -4.17 18.25 -1.27
N ASP A 199 -4.98 19.17 -1.80
CA ASP A 199 -4.51 20.48 -2.27
C ASP A 199 -4.28 21.48 -1.13
N LEU A 200 -4.77 21.15 0.08
CA LEU A 200 -4.52 21.93 1.29
C LEU A 200 -3.02 22.06 1.60
N PRO A 201 -2.60 23.16 2.24
CA PRO A 201 -1.24 23.31 2.73
C PRO A 201 -0.82 22.14 3.65
N PRO A 202 0.50 21.90 3.81
CA PRO A 202 1.00 20.86 4.70
C PRO A 202 0.40 20.98 6.12
N GLY A 203 0.02 19.84 6.67
CA GLY A 203 -0.53 19.70 8.02
C GLY A 203 -0.33 18.27 8.52
N GLU A 204 -0.65 18.05 9.78
CA GLU A 204 -0.60 16.73 10.40
C GLU A 204 -1.88 15.94 10.12
N ILE A 205 -1.72 14.63 9.95
CA ILE A 205 -2.81 13.66 9.88
C ILE A 205 -2.83 12.94 11.22
N ILE A 206 -3.95 13.05 11.94
CA ILE A 206 -4.08 12.54 13.30
C ILE A 206 -5.19 11.50 13.33
N SER A 207 -4.89 10.30 13.81
CA SER A 207 -5.92 9.27 14.02
C SER A 207 -6.83 9.64 15.19
N VAL A 208 -8.14 9.68 14.95
CA VAL A 208 -9.14 10.04 15.97
C VAL A 208 -10.36 9.14 15.84
N GLY A 209 -10.67 8.38 16.89
CA GLY A 209 -11.75 7.40 16.88
C GLY A 209 -11.51 6.33 15.82
N THR A 210 -12.48 6.09 14.93
CA THR A 210 -12.32 5.19 13.79
C THR A 210 -11.79 5.89 12.54
N GLY A 211 -11.56 7.20 12.59
CA GLY A 211 -11.18 8.01 11.43
C GLY A 211 -9.89 8.78 11.64
N PHE A 212 -9.77 9.91 10.93
CA PHE A 212 -8.63 10.80 11.03
C PHE A 212 -9.05 12.28 10.98
N ALA A 213 -8.15 13.14 11.42
CA ALA A 213 -8.29 14.58 11.40
C ALA A 213 -7.14 15.25 10.64
N LEU A 214 -7.42 16.38 9.99
CA LEU A 214 -6.41 17.22 9.34
C LEU A 214 -6.20 18.51 10.12
N THR A 215 -4.94 18.89 10.34
CA THR A 215 -4.57 20.18 10.94
C THR A 215 -4.23 21.25 9.90
N SER A 216 -4.38 20.94 8.61
CA SER A 216 -4.11 21.88 7.53
C SER A 216 -5.03 23.09 7.59
N PRO A 217 -4.50 24.31 7.38
CA PRO A 217 -5.33 25.48 7.16
C PRO A 217 -6.21 25.33 5.92
N VAL A 218 -7.41 25.90 5.94
CA VAL A 218 -8.35 25.86 4.79
C VAL A 218 -8.72 27.29 4.41
N ALA A 219 -8.09 27.81 3.38
CA ALA A 219 -8.39 29.15 2.86
C ALA A 219 -9.83 29.22 2.31
N PRO A 220 -10.44 30.41 2.18
CA PRO A 220 -11.69 30.60 1.45
C PRO A 220 -11.67 29.97 0.06
N GLY A 221 -12.80 29.40 -0.36
CA GLY A 221 -12.94 28.73 -1.65
C GLY A 221 -13.00 27.21 -1.58
N ALA A 222 -12.91 26.56 -2.74
CA ALA A 222 -13.07 25.12 -2.90
C ALA A 222 -11.72 24.40 -2.81
N HIS A 223 -11.73 23.22 -2.16
CA HIS A 223 -10.56 22.37 -1.96
C HIS A 223 -10.94 20.90 -2.09
N ALA A 224 -9.92 20.05 -2.23
CA ALA A 224 -10.08 18.61 -2.39
C ALA A 224 -9.16 17.82 -1.45
N VAL A 225 -9.73 16.80 -0.84
CA VAL A 225 -9.01 15.78 -0.08
C VAL A 225 -9.32 14.43 -0.69
N GLU A 226 -8.28 13.69 -1.03
CA GLU A 226 -8.35 12.30 -1.48
C GLU A 226 -7.67 11.41 -0.46
N PHE A 227 -8.28 10.28 -0.13
CA PHE A 227 -7.63 9.30 0.72
C PHE A 227 -7.99 7.88 0.33
N SER A 228 -7.02 6.98 0.47
CA SER A 228 -7.21 5.55 0.25
C SER A 228 -6.89 4.77 1.51
N TYR A 229 -7.62 3.69 1.72
CA TYR A 229 -7.45 2.81 2.87
C TYR A 229 -7.98 1.41 2.54
N LEU A 230 -7.65 0.45 3.39
CA LEU A 230 -8.23 -0.88 3.36
C LEU A 230 -8.97 -1.17 4.66
N PHE A 231 -10.04 -1.95 4.59
CA PHE A 231 -10.75 -2.43 5.78
C PHE A 231 -11.25 -3.87 5.58
N PRO A 232 -11.35 -4.65 6.67
CA PRO A 232 -11.77 -6.05 6.59
C PRO A 232 -13.29 -6.20 6.47
N TYR A 233 -13.74 -7.35 5.96
CA TYR A 233 -15.14 -7.76 5.99
C TYR A 233 -15.32 -9.21 6.48
N ASN A 234 -16.51 -9.51 6.98
CA ASN A 234 -16.83 -10.78 7.61
C ASN A 234 -17.86 -11.56 6.79
N GLY A 235 -17.53 -12.81 6.43
CA GLY A 235 -18.39 -13.60 5.55
C GLY A 235 -18.45 -12.97 4.17
N ASP A 236 -19.64 -12.55 3.72
CA ASP A 236 -19.92 -11.86 2.46
C ASP A 236 -20.41 -10.42 2.65
N ARG A 237 -20.26 -9.84 3.84
CA ARG A 237 -20.77 -8.50 4.12
C ARG A 237 -19.93 -7.71 5.11
N VAL A 238 -20.18 -6.41 5.12
CA VAL A 238 -19.67 -5.47 6.12
C VAL A 238 -20.65 -4.32 6.27
N SER A 239 -20.83 -3.87 7.51
CA SER A 239 -21.73 -2.77 7.86
C SER A 239 -20.94 -1.75 8.66
N PHE A 240 -21.12 -0.47 8.35
CA PHE A 240 -20.51 0.63 9.09
C PHE A 240 -21.36 1.88 8.99
N SER A 241 -21.25 2.75 9.99
CA SER A 241 -21.88 4.07 9.98
C SER A 241 -20.88 5.09 9.46
N GLN A 242 -21.23 5.76 8.37
CA GLN A 242 -20.40 6.79 7.77
C GLN A 242 -20.77 8.15 8.37
N ASN A 243 -20.16 8.53 9.49
CA ASN A 243 -20.43 9.84 10.10
C ASN A 243 -19.75 10.95 9.28
N LEU A 244 -20.53 11.93 8.82
CA LEU A 244 -20.07 13.07 8.03
C LEU A 244 -19.96 14.29 8.94
N LEU A 245 -18.82 14.46 9.60
CA LEU A 245 -18.63 15.46 10.66
C LEU A 245 -18.77 16.91 10.15
N GLN A 246 -18.54 17.15 8.86
CA GLN A 246 -18.74 18.44 8.19
C GLN A 246 -20.05 18.49 7.39
N GLY A 247 -20.91 17.47 7.54
CA GLY A 247 -22.07 17.23 6.68
C GLY A 247 -21.63 16.78 5.28
N ALA A 248 -22.59 16.61 4.38
CA ALA A 248 -22.33 16.54 2.94
C ALA A 248 -23.61 16.84 2.15
N GLU A 249 -23.52 17.71 1.14
CA GLU A 249 -24.63 17.89 0.21
C GLU A 249 -24.90 16.61 -0.59
N ILE A 250 -23.84 15.90 -0.98
CA ILE A 250 -23.93 14.64 -1.71
C ILE A 250 -22.89 13.66 -1.16
N TYR A 251 -23.34 12.46 -0.79
CA TYR A 251 -22.49 11.31 -0.51
C TYR A 251 -22.78 10.19 -1.52
N GLN A 252 -21.75 9.63 -2.13
CA GLN A 252 -21.90 8.59 -3.16
C GLN A 252 -21.01 7.38 -2.87
N VAL A 253 -21.52 6.19 -3.21
CA VAL A 253 -20.72 4.96 -3.26
C VAL A 253 -20.69 4.46 -4.70
N LEU A 254 -19.49 4.23 -5.22
CA LEU A 254 -19.26 3.74 -6.58
C LEU A 254 -18.64 2.34 -6.53
N VAL A 255 -19.29 1.40 -7.20
CA VAL A 255 -18.84 0.01 -7.32
C VAL A 255 -18.57 -0.29 -8.80
N PRO A 256 -17.35 -0.67 -9.18
CA PRO A 256 -17.02 -0.94 -10.58
C PRO A 256 -17.76 -2.18 -11.09
N GLU A 257 -18.13 -2.21 -12.38
CA GLU A 257 -18.90 -3.33 -12.95
C GLU A 257 -18.20 -4.69 -12.86
N ARG A 258 -16.86 -4.70 -12.77
CA ARG A 258 -16.06 -5.93 -12.52
C ARG A 258 -16.35 -6.61 -11.17
N LEU A 259 -17.06 -5.94 -10.26
CA LEU A 259 -17.60 -6.49 -9.02
C LEU A 259 -19.13 -6.60 -9.13
N PRO A 260 -19.69 -7.45 -10.03
CA PRO A 260 -21.12 -7.41 -10.37
C PRO A 260 -22.03 -7.85 -9.23
N THR A 261 -21.52 -8.66 -8.30
CA THR A 261 -22.32 -9.20 -7.19
C THR A 261 -22.50 -8.21 -6.05
N VAL A 262 -21.55 -7.28 -5.87
CA VAL A 262 -21.55 -6.36 -4.73
C VAL A 262 -22.73 -5.39 -4.83
N GLN A 263 -23.49 -5.30 -3.75
CA GLN A 263 -24.62 -4.38 -3.59
C GLN A 263 -24.39 -3.48 -2.38
N VAL A 264 -24.93 -2.27 -2.46
CA VAL A 264 -24.89 -1.26 -1.39
C VAL A 264 -26.32 -1.04 -0.88
N THR A 265 -26.48 -1.14 0.43
CA THR A 265 -27.72 -0.78 1.14
C THR A 265 -27.48 0.49 1.96
N GLY A 266 -28.55 1.27 2.19
CA GLY A 266 -28.50 2.51 2.97
C GLY A 266 -28.45 3.79 2.14
N LEU A 267 -28.40 3.67 0.81
CA LEU A 267 -28.38 4.76 -0.16
C LEU A 267 -29.29 4.44 -1.34
N GLU A 268 -29.72 5.46 -2.07
CA GLU A 268 -30.59 5.28 -3.24
C GLU A 268 -29.75 4.95 -4.49
N PRO A 269 -30.10 3.92 -5.27
CA PRO A 269 -29.39 3.62 -6.52
C PRO A 269 -29.66 4.73 -7.54
N ILE A 270 -28.60 5.18 -8.21
CA ILE A 270 -28.66 6.16 -9.29
C ILE A 270 -28.17 5.54 -10.60
N PRO A 271 -28.40 6.18 -11.76
CA PRO A 271 -27.86 5.70 -13.04
C PRO A 271 -26.36 5.47 -12.98
N VAL A 272 -25.89 4.47 -13.74
CA VAL A 272 -24.46 4.15 -13.82
C VAL A 272 -23.65 5.36 -14.28
N VAL A 273 -22.46 5.52 -13.70
CA VAL A 273 -21.56 6.64 -13.96
C VAL A 273 -20.36 6.11 -14.75
N ASN A 274 -19.97 6.82 -15.80
CA ASN A 274 -18.76 6.53 -16.57
C ASN A 274 -17.67 7.54 -16.20
N ILE A 275 -16.56 7.04 -15.66
CA ILE A 275 -15.40 7.85 -15.27
C ILE A 275 -14.20 7.31 -16.03
N GLN A 276 -13.63 8.13 -16.92
CA GLN A 276 -12.43 7.79 -17.71
C GLN A 276 -12.54 6.43 -18.45
N GLY A 277 -13.73 6.08 -18.94
CA GLY A 277 -13.97 4.83 -19.67
C GLY A 277 -14.27 3.62 -18.77
N SER A 278 -14.24 3.78 -17.44
CA SER A 278 -14.67 2.76 -16.48
C SER A 278 -16.11 3.02 -16.04
N VAL A 279 -16.94 1.98 -16.07
CA VAL A 279 -18.35 2.05 -15.69
C VAL A 279 -18.53 1.62 -14.24
N TYR A 280 -19.25 2.44 -13.48
CA TYR A 280 -19.56 2.24 -12.07
C TYR A 280 -21.07 2.19 -11.85
N ARG A 281 -21.51 1.21 -11.07
CA ARG A 281 -22.82 1.28 -10.41
C ARG A 281 -22.70 2.25 -9.23
N ALA A 282 -23.69 3.08 -9.05
CA ALA A 282 -23.61 4.21 -8.14
C ALA A 282 -24.85 4.26 -7.24
N TRP A 283 -24.62 4.62 -5.98
CA TRP A 283 -25.66 4.90 -5.00
C TRP A 283 -25.38 6.26 -4.36
N GLU A 284 -26.43 6.99 -4.02
CA GLU A 284 -26.34 8.38 -3.56
C GLU A 284 -27.26 8.63 -2.36
N GLY A 285 -26.79 9.50 -1.47
CA GLY A 285 -27.57 10.17 -0.44
C GLY A 285 -27.28 11.66 -0.49
N ARG A 286 -28.22 12.47 -0.01
CA ARG A 286 -28.17 13.93 -0.15
C ARG A 286 -28.48 14.63 1.16
N ASP A 287 -28.01 15.87 1.24
CA ASP A 287 -28.38 16.85 2.27
C ASP A 287 -28.15 16.37 3.71
N PHE A 288 -27.01 15.70 3.96
CA PHE A 288 -26.62 15.28 5.31
C PHE A 288 -26.13 16.49 6.12
N LEU A 289 -26.75 16.73 7.27
CA LEU A 289 -26.31 17.78 8.18
C LEU A 289 -24.98 17.39 8.89
N PRO A 290 -24.24 18.37 9.44
CA PRO A 290 -23.03 18.08 10.18
C PRO A 290 -23.23 17.07 11.32
N GLY A 291 -22.46 15.98 11.27
CA GLY A 291 -22.52 14.88 12.23
C GLY A 291 -23.48 13.75 11.86
N GLU A 292 -24.33 13.94 10.85
CA GLU A 292 -25.19 12.89 10.29
C GLU A 292 -24.43 12.03 9.27
N GLY A 293 -25.07 10.98 8.79
CA GLY A 293 -24.58 10.21 7.66
C GLY A 293 -25.28 8.86 7.51
N PRO A 294 -25.03 8.15 6.39
CA PRO A 294 -25.72 6.90 6.10
C PRO A 294 -25.15 5.73 6.91
N GLU A 295 -26.02 4.80 7.29
CA GLU A 295 -25.60 3.43 7.65
C GLU A 295 -25.42 2.64 6.36
N ILE A 296 -24.18 2.27 6.05
CA ILE A 296 -23.84 1.58 4.81
C ILE A 296 -23.66 0.09 5.10
N GLU A 297 -24.30 -0.73 4.28
CA GLU A 297 -24.02 -2.17 4.25
C GLU A 297 -23.58 -2.58 2.84
N LEU A 298 -22.39 -3.17 2.73
CA LEU A 298 -21.93 -3.82 1.51
C LEU A 298 -22.21 -5.31 1.63
N VAL A 299 -23.01 -5.85 0.71
CA VAL A 299 -23.38 -7.27 0.71
C VAL A 299 -22.90 -7.99 -0.55
N HIS A 300 -22.88 -9.31 -0.50
CA HIS A 300 -22.40 -10.19 -1.57
C HIS A 300 -20.95 -9.92 -1.98
N LEU A 301 -20.12 -9.57 -0.99
CA LEU A 301 -18.68 -9.46 -1.14
C LEU A 301 -18.09 -10.83 -1.47
N PRO A 302 -17.13 -10.89 -2.42
CA PRO A 302 -16.43 -12.11 -2.80
C PRO A 302 -15.94 -12.91 -1.59
N GLN A 303 -16.04 -14.22 -1.64
CA GLN A 303 -15.59 -15.10 -0.56
C GLN A 303 -14.40 -15.96 -1.01
N PRO A 304 -13.46 -16.29 -0.10
CA PRO A 304 -12.41 -17.24 -0.43
C PRO A 304 -13.04 -18.60 -0.70
N GLY A 305 -12.55 -19.30 -1.73
CA GLY A 305 -13.07 -20.60 -2.13
C GLY A 305 -12.95 -21.66 -1.01
N LEU A 306 -13.78 -22.70 -1.04
CA LEU A 306 -13.84 -23.73 0.00
C LEU A 306 -12.47 -24.40 0.27
N LEU A 307 -11.65 -24.60 -0.77
CA LEU A 307 -10.30 -25.15 -0.64
C LEU A 307 -9.33 -24.18 0.05
N ALA A 308 -9.42 -22.88 -0.24
CA ALA A 308 -8.60 -21.85 0.42
C ALA A 308 -8.99 -21.71 1.91
N ARG A 309 -10.30 -21.81 2.22
CA ARG A 309 -10.79 -21.87 3.60
C ARG A 309 -10.26 -23.07 4.37
N LEU A 310 -10.21 -24.25 3.73
CA LEU A 310 -9.69 -25.47 4.35
C LEU A 310 -8.18 -25.38 4.59
N LYS A 311 -7.41 -24.84 3.64
CA LYS A 311 -5.97 -24.60 3.79
C LYS A 311 -5.66 -23.64 4.94
N ASN A 312 -6.36 -22.50 5.01
CA ASN A 312 -6.18 -21.50 6.08
C ASN A 312 -6.65 -22.03 7.45
N SER A 313 -7.65 -22.92 7.46
CA SER A 313 -8.12 -23.62 8.65
C SER A 313 -7.09 -24.62 9.19
N LEU A 314 -6.38 -25.34 8.31
CA LEU A 314 -5.31 -26.28 8.69
C LEU A 314 -4.04 -25.58 9.21
N THR A 315 -3.78 -24.34 8.80
CA THR A 315 -2.62 -23.54 9.27
C THR A 315 -2.91 -22.73 10.55
N ASN A 316 -4.16 -22.55 10.94
CA ASN A 316 -4.51 -21.86 12.18
C ASN A 316 -4.37 -22.79 13.40
N GLY A 317 -3.39 -22.51 14.27
CA GLY A 317 -3.03 -23.34 15.43
C GLY A 317 -4.14 -23.55 16.49
N ALA A 318 -5.26 -22.82 16.40
CA ALA A 318 -6.40 -22.96 17.30
C ALA A 318 -7.18 -24.29 17.11
N LEU A 319 -7.18 -24.86 15.89
CA LEU A 319 -7.88 -26.13 15.61
C LEU A 319 -7.06 -27.35 16.05
N TRP A 320 -5.73 -27.33 15.88
CA TRP A 320 -4.87 -28.43 16.31
C TRP A 320 -4.97 -28.73 17.82
N ARG A 321 -5.27 -27.71 18.65
CA ARG A 321 -5.46 -27.88 20.10
C ARG A 321 -6.67 -28.75 20.48
N LYS A 322 -7.69 -28.86 19.63
CA LYS A 322 -8.88 -29.70 19.86
C LYS A 322 -8.98 -30.90 18.90
N ALA A 323 -8.45 -30.77 17.68
CA ALA A 323 -8.51 -31.80 16.65
C ALA A 323 -7.57 -32.99 16.94
N ILE A 324 -6.38 -32.75 17.51
CA ILE A 324 -5.45 -33.82 17.89
C ILE A 324 -6.05 -34.76 18.96
N PRO A 325 -6.56 -34.28 20.10
CA PRO A 325 -7.14 -35.17 21.11
C PRO A 325 -8.42 -35.86 20.62
N ALA A 326 -9.23 -35.20 19.78
CA ALA A 326 -10.43 -35.82 19.20
C ALA A 326 -10.08 -36.92 18.18
N ALA A 327 -9.11 -36.69 17.31
CA ALA A 327 -8.63 -37.69 16.36
C ALA A 327 -7.93 -38.86 17.07
N ALA A 328 -7.15 -38.60 18.13
CA ALA A 328 -6.55 -39.64 18.95
C ALA A 328 -7.62 -40.47 19.68
N ALA A 329 -8.65 -39.84 20.24
CA ALA A 329 -9.77 -40.54 20.89
C ALA A 329 -10.57 -41.38 19.87
N ALA A 330 -10.82 -40.87 18.67
CA ALA A 330 -11.49 -41.60 17.60
C ALA A 330 -10.65 -42.80 17.10
N ALA A 331 -9.34 -42.62 16.94
CA ALA A 331 -8.42 -43.69 16.58
C ALA A 331 -8.35 -44.76 17.68
N LEU A 332 -8.32 -44.36 18.96
CA LEU A 332 -8.34 -45.26 20.10
C LEU A 332 -9.68 -46.02 20.19
N ALA A 333 -10.81 -45.34 19.98
CA ALA A 333 -12.12 -45.96 19.94
C ALA A 333 -12.24 -46.98 18.79
N LEU A 334 -11.70 -46.65 17.61
CA LEU A 334 -11.62 -47.58 16.48
C LEU A 334 -10.74 -48.79 16.78
N LEU A 335 -9.57 -48.59 17.40
CA LEU A 335 -8.69 -49.68 17.84
C LEU A 335 -9.36 -50.58 18.89
N LEU A 336 -10.07 -49.99 19.86
CA LEU A 336 -10.82 -50.74 20.87
C LEU A 336 -12.01 -51.49 20.25
N LEU A 337 -12.71 -50.90 19.28
CA LEU A 337 -13.76 -51.60 18.53
C LEU A 337 -13.18 -52.76 17.73
N PHE A 338 -12.05 -52.55 17.05
CA PHE A 338 -11.39 -53.58 16.25
C PHE A 338 -10.87 -54.73 17.13
N GLY A 339 -10.34 -54.41 18.32
CA GLY A 339 -9.95 -55.38 19.32
C GLY A 339 -11.14 -56.16 19.89
N ALA A 340 -12.28 -55.52 20.12
CA ALA A 340 -13.50 -56.16 20.60
C ALA A 340 -14.18 -57.06 19.54
N ILE A 341 -14.03 -56.74 18.25
CA ILE A 341 -14.56 -57.54 17.14
C ILE A 341 -13.67 -58.76 16.86
N LYS A 342 -12.35 -58.69 17.13
CA LYS A 342 -11.42 -59.82 17.03
C LYS A 342 -11.22 -60.61 18.31
N ALA A 343 -11.81 -60.21 19.43
CA ALA A 343 -11.80 -61.01 20.65
C ALA A 343 -12.65 -62.28 20.42
N PRO A 344 -12.05 -63.49 20.37
CA PRO A 344 -12.83 -64.71 20.24
C PRO A 344 -13.73 -64.85 21.47
N ARG A 345 -15.04 -64.91 21.24
CA ARG A 345 -16.01 -65.27 22.27
C ARG A 345 -15.92 -66.77 22.52
N GLY A 346 -15.53 -67.15 23.73
CA GLY A 346 -15.61 -68.52 24.23
C GLY A 346 -14.80 -68.68 25.52
N THR A 347 -15.46 -68.67 26.67
CA THR A 347 -15.87 -69.85 27.47
C THR A 347 -14.81 -70.27 28.50
N ALA A 348 -15.27 -70.29 29.74
CA ALA A 348 -14.59 -70.88 30.89
C ALA A 348 -14.20 -72.35 30.63
N ALA A 349 -13.04 -72.75 31.16
CA ALA A 349 -12.77 -73.98 31.90
C ALA A 349 -11.33 -74.49 31.68
N GLN A 350 -10.62 -74.57 32.81
CA GLN A 350 -9.68 -75.61 33.25
C GLN A 350 -8.50 -76.04 32.36
N GLU A 351 -7.33 -75.85 32.98
CA GLU A 351 -6.14 -76.69 32.81
C GLU A 351 -6.47 -78.18 32.95
N GLY A 352 -6.02 -78.95 31.96
CA GLY A 352 -6.06 -80.41 31.95
C GLY A 352 -5.38 -80.94 30.70
N GLN A 353 -4.10 -81.32 30.86
CA GLN A 353 -3.34 -82.26 30.05
C GLN A 353 -3.16 -82.02 28.52
N ALA A 354 -1.90 -81.76 28.14
CA ALA A 354 -1.32 -82.14 26.84
C ALA A 354 -1.40 -83.69 26.65
N PRO A 355 -1.24 -84.30 25.44
CA PRO A 355 -0.48 -83.79 24.27
C PRO A 355 -1.01 -84.15 22.85
N ARG A 356 -0.55 -83.40 21.84
CA ARG A 356 0.05 -83.85 20.54
C ARG A 356 -0.05 -82.71 19.49
N GLY A 357 1.06 -82.42 18.80
CA GLY A 357 1.23 -81.39 17.74
C GLY A 357 0.45 -81.70 16.44
N PRO A 358 0.65 -80.99 15.29
CA PRO A 358 1.90 -80.36 14.78
C PRO A 358 1.70 -78.93 14.17
N LEU A 359 2.70 -78.03 14.02
CA LEU A 359 3.63 -77.81 12.89
C LEU A 359 4.44 -76.51 13.21
N PRO A 360 5.74 -76.40 12.89
CA PRO A 360 6.50 -75.17 13.12
C PRO A 360 6.23 -74.12 12.04
N ASP A 361 5.75 -72.94 12.43
CA ASP A 361 5.62 -71.78 11.54
C ASP A 361 6.98 -71.10 11.38
N VAL A 362 7.76 -71.58 10.39
CA VAL A 362 9.10 -71.09 10.01
C VAL A 362 9.12 -69.57 9.78
N SER A 363 7.96 -68.98 9.45
CA SER A 363 7.76 -67.56 9.24
C SER A 363 8.04 -66.70 10.48
N SER A 364 7.75 -67.23 11.68
CA SER A 364 7.81 -66.46 12.93
C SER A 364 9.24 -66.20 13.42
N GLU A 365 10.14 -67.18 13.28
CA GLU A 365 11.56 -67.03 13.65
C GLU A 365 12.30 -66.06 12.72
N LEU A 366 12.06 -66.14 11.40
CA LEU A 366 12.71 -65.22 10.45
C LEU A 366 12.25 -63.76 10.64
N VAL A 367 10.98 -63.53 10.99
CA VAL A 367 10.48 -62.19 11.29
C VAL A 367 11.14 -61.62 12.54
N GLN A 368 11.33 -62.43 13.59
CA GLN A 368 12.08 -62.01 14.78
C GLN A 368 13.57 -61.78 14.49
N ALA A 369 14.18 -62.56 13.60
CA ALA A 369 15.57 -62.37 13.19
C ALA A 369 15.78 -61.02 12.47
N ILE A 370 14.86 -60.62 11.59
CA ILE A 370 14.89 -59.30 10.93
C ILE A 370 14.71 -58.18 11.96
N ALA A 371 13.81 -58.33 12.92
CA ALA A 371 13.59 -57.31 13.96
C ALA A 371 14.84 -57.08 14.83
N ARG A 372 15.59 -58.15 15.17
CA ARG A 372 16.86 -58.04 15.90
C ARG A 372 17.97 -57.41 15.07
N LEU A 373 18.04 -57.74 13.77
CA LEU A 373 19.02 -57.14 12.86
C LEU A 373 18.79 -55.63 12.67
N ASP A 374 17.52 -55.21 12.52
CA ASP A 374 17.13 -53.79 12.38
C ASP A 374 17.45 -53.00 13.67
N GLU A 375 17.37 -53.65 14.84
CA GLU A 375 17.73 -53.05 16.13
C GLU A 375 19.25 -52.89 16.29
N GLN A 376 20.06 -53.89 15.91
CA GLN A 376 21.52 -53.82 15.95
C GLN A 376 22.09 -52.74 15.01
N TYR A 377 21.53 -52.61 13.82
CA TYR A 377 21.91 -51.52 12.91
C TYR A 377 21.57 -50.14 13.50
N ARG A 378 20.40 -49.99 14.14
CA ARG A 378 19.99 -48.72 14.76
C ARG A 378 20.90 -48.30 15.92
N ARG A 379 21.54 -49.27 16.58
CA ARG A 379 22.55 -49.04 17.62
C ARG A 379 23.96 -48.79 17.06
N GLY A 380 24.14 -48.84 15.74
CA GLY A 380 25.43 -48.61 15.07
C GLY A 380 26.41 -49.78 15.17
N GLU A 381 25.95 -50.96 15.59
CA GLU A 381 26.80 -52.15 15.80
C GLU A 381 27.10 -52.90 14.49
N LEU A 382 26.47 -52.52 13.38
CA LEU A 382 26.63 -53.14 12.06
C LEU A 382 26.91 -52.11 10.96
N ALA A 383 27.88 -52.40 10.10
CA ALA A 383 28.14 -51.60 8.90
C ALA A 383 26.99 -51.72 7.87
N GLU A 384 26.64 -50.61 7.22
CA GLU A 384 25.46 -50.50 6.37
C GLU A 384 25.43 -51.51 5.21
N ASP A 385 26.57 -51.74 4.56
CA ASP A 385 26.68 -52.69 3.46
C ASP A 385 26.43 -54.14 3.90
N GLN A 386 26.81 -54.46 5.14
CA GLN A 386 26.64 -55.79 5.72
C GLN A 386 25.20 -55.98 6.20
N TYR A 387 24.59 -54.94 6.75
CA TYR A 387 23.17 -54.91 7.11
C TYR A 387 22.27 -55.11 5.88
N ARG A 388 22.50 -54.35 4.80
CA ARG A 388 21.70 -54.41 3.57
C ARG A 388 21.73 -55.80 2.92
N ARG A 389 22.92 -56.42 2.82
CA ARG A 389 23.07 -57.78 2.26
C ARG A 389 22.35 -58.84 3.10
N THR A 390 22.53 -58.81 4.42
CA THR A 390 21.96 -59.82 5.32
C THR A 390 20.44 -59.71 5.39
N ARG A 391 19.91 -58.48 5.40
CA ARG A 391 18.47 -58.22 5.42
C ARG A 391 17.78 -58.65 4.13
N GLN A 392 18.41 -58.44 2.96
CA GLN A 392 17.88 -58.93 1.69
C GLN A 392 17.83 -60.46 1.63
N GLY A 393 18.87 -61.15 2.14
CA GLY A 393 18.89 -62.61 2.24
C GLY A 393 17.72 -63.15 3.08
N LEU A 394 17.54 -62.63 4.29
CA LEU A 394 16.44 -63.03 5.18
C LEU A 394 15.07 -62.71 4.59
N LYS A 395 14.91 -61.55 3.96
CA LYS A 395 13.64 -61.15 3.32
C LYS A 395 13.25 -62.09 2.16
N SER A 396 14.24 -62.54 1.38
CA SER A 396 13.98 -63.51 0.29
C SER A 396 13.51 -64.87 0.81
N GLN A 397 14.03 -65.32 1.96
CA GLN A 397 13.64 -66.58 2.59
C GLN A 397 12.23 -66.51 3.21
N VAL A 398 11.81 -65.33 3.68
CA VAL A 398 10.42 -65.09 4.16
C VAL A 398 9.41 -65.08 3.00
N LEU A 399 9.83 -64.67 1.80
CA LEU A 399 8.97 -64.60 0.61
C LEU A 399 8.88 -65.92 -0.17
N ALA A 400 9.85 -66.83 -0.01
CA ALA A 400 9.90 -68.11 -0.71
C ALA A 400 8.66 -69.03 -0.48
N PRO A 401 8.05 -69.12 0.72
CA PRO A 401 6.84 -69.92 0.93
C PRO A 401 5.61 -69.37 0.21
N TYR A 402 5.59 -68.06 -0.11
CA TYR A 402 4.46 -67.42 -0.81
C TYR A 402 4.55 -67.53 -2.33
N GLN A 403 5.75 -67.76 -2.89
CA GLN A 403 5.95 -67.95 -4.34
C GLN A 403 5.70 -69.39 -4.81
N ALA A 404 5.62 -70.37 -3.91
CA ALA A 404 5.29 -71.76 -4.23
C ALA A 404 3.77 -72.06 -4.33
N ILE A 405 2.91 -71.06 -4.11
CA ILE A 405 1.44 -71.23 -4.07
C ILE A 405 0.73 -70.69 -5.35
N GLN A 406 1.47 -70.35 -6.42
CA GLN A 406 0.85 -70.06 -7.74
C GLN A 406 0.91 -71.28 -8.68
N PRO A 407 -0.22 -71.91 -9.06
CA PRO A 407 -0.23 -72.90 -10.12
C PRO A 407 -0.23 -72.23 -11.50
N GLU A 408 0.55 -72.86 -12.39
CA GLU A 408 0.72 -72.56 -13.81
C GLU A 408 -0.62 -72.53 -14.59
N ALA A 409 -0.78 -71.52 -15.45
CA ALA A 409 -1.68 -71.58 -16.60
C ALA A 409 -0.84 -71.64 -17.89
N LYS A 410 -0.52 -72.86 -18.36
CA LYS A 410 -0.38 -73.16 -19.80
C LYS A 410 -1.81 -73.14 -20.37
N GLY A 411 -2.16 -72.54 -21.49
CA GLY A 411 -1.42 -72.26 -22.72
C GLY A 411 -2.28 -72.79 -23.88
N SER A 412 -2.79 -71.94 -24.75
CA SER A 412 -3.18 -72.30 -26.11
C SER A 412 -3.02 -71.08 -27.02
N ALA A 413 -2.31 -71.29 -28.12
CA ALA A 413 -1.85 -70.31 -29.08
C ALA A 413 -2.44 -70.62 -30.47
N ALA A 414 -2.66 -69.57 -31.26
CA ALA A 414 -2.46 -69.51 -32.73
C ALA A 414 -2.79 -68.08 -33.19
N ALA A 415 -1.81 -67.23 -33.54
CA ALA A 415 -1.27 -66.99 -34.90
C ALA A 415 -2.22 -66.16 -35.79
N GLY A 416 -1.88 -65.04 -36.43
CA GLY A 416 -0.61 -64.32 -36.65
C GLY A 416 -0.92 -62.90 -37.21
N GLY A 417 0.08 -62.01 -37.31
CA GLY A 417 -0.05 -60.64 -37.86
C GLY A 417 -0.12 -60.59 -39.40
N PRO A 418 0.29 -59.49 -40.09
CA PRO A 418 0.36 -58.06 -39.74
C PRO A 418 -0.34 -57.14 -40.81
N GLY A 419 -0.34 -55.81 -40.59
CA GLY A 419 -0.70 -54.78 -41.58
C GLY A 419 -2.09 -54.15 -41.35
N GLY A 420 -2.35 -52.87 -41.54
CA GLY A 420 -1.63 -51.72 -42.08
C GLY A 420 -2.67 -50.59 -42.23
N CYS A 421 -2.19 -49.34 -42.19
CA CYS A 421 -2.92 -48.06 -42.27
C CYS A 421 -3.65 -47.59 -41.01
#